data_AF-A0A0W1QLA7-F1
#
_entry.id   AF-A0A0W1QLA7-F1
#
_cell.length_a   1.000
_cell.length_b   1.000
_cell.length_c   1.000
_cell.angle_alpha   90.00
_cell.angle_beta   90.00
_cell.angle_gamma   90.00
#
_symmetry.space_group_name_H-M   'P 1'
#
loop_
_entity.id
_entity.type
_entity.pdbx_description
1 polymer ?
#
loop_
_entity_poly.entity_id
_entity_poly.type
_entity_poly.pdbx_seq_one_letter_code
_entity_poly.pdbx_strand_id
1 'polypeptide(L)'
;MSDPLGHFVRACQAINPAAAAAGFPPFAAAFQNETPLNSGPYIFDLAAFGATFGTSAHRIAILADAQAALDALRSEGMGWHLLLVGGSFIREGESPSDLDALVVYSLASTDVADVERAIHAIRSHLRRFSKVDFKFCPVDVEPIILVKRLLFFSNVFGYDKDLHTLSRGSVMVVPNDVADDMAKGGRSR
;
A
#
# COMPACT_ATOMS: atom_id res chain seq x y z
N MET A 1 -6.96 -0.08 -23.00
CA MET A 1 -6.00 0.62 -22.12
C MET A 1 -5.09 -0.43 -21.51
N SER A 2 -3.79 -0.20 -21.42
CA SER A 2 -2.87 -1.16 -20.77
C SER A 2 -3.20 -1.24 -19.28
N ASP A 3 -3.30 -2.45 -18.73
CA ASP A 3 -3.44 -2.72 -17.30
C ASP A 3 -2.08 -2.50 -16.60
N PRO A 4 -1.83 -1.33 -15.98
CA PRO A 4 -0.52 -0.98 -15.44
C PRO A 4 -0.22 -1.76 -14.15
N LEU A 5 -1.28 -2.10 -13.40
CA LEU A 5 -1.18 -2.87 -12.18
C LEU A 5 -0.85 -4.33 -12.49
N GLY A 6 -1.48 -4.92 -13.50
CA GLY A 6 -1.12 -6.25 -13.99
C GLY A 6 0.30 -6.32 -14.53
N HIS A 7 0.81 -5.28 -15.19
CA HIS A 7 2.23 -5.22 -15.57
C HIS A 7 3.17 -5.15 -14.37
N PHE A 8 2.83 -4.36 -13.35
CA PHE A 8 3.61 -4.27 -12.12
C PHE A 8 3.63 -5.62 -11.38
N VAL A 9 2.48 -6.26 -11.22
CA VAL A 9 2.36 -7.59 -10.62
C VAL A 9 3.18 -8.63 -11.38
N ARG A 10 3.10 -8.65 -12.72
CA ARG A 10 3.91 -9.55 -13.56
C ARG A 10 5.41 -9.29 -13.39
N ALA A 11 5.83 -8.02 -13.26
CA ALA A 11 7.22 -7.68 -12.98
C ALA A 11 7.66 -8.19 -11.59
N CYS A 12 6.81 -8.04 -10.56
CA CYS A 12 7.07 -8.58 -9.23
C CYS A 12 7.20 -10.12 -9.24
N GLN A 13 6.34 -10.81 -9.99
CA GLN A 13 6.41 -12.27 -10.19
C GLN A 13 7.72 -12.69 -10.87
N ALA A 14 8.17 -11.95 -11.87
CA ALA A 14 9.41 -12.24 -12.60
C ALA A 14 10.67 -12.02 -11.75
N ILE A 15 10.65 -11.03 -10.86
CA ILE A 15 11.79 -10.70 -9.97
C ILE A 15 11.89 -11.69 -8.81
N ASN A 16 10.76 -12.20 -8.30
CA ASN A 16 10.73 -13.13 -7.17
C ASN A 16 9.85 -14.38 -7.46
N PRO A 17 10.32 -15.29 -8.34
CA PRO A 17 9.55 -16.45 -8.76
C PRO A 17 9.26 -17.45 -7.62
N ALA A 18 10.13 -17.50 -6.61
CA ALA A 18 9.92 -18.33 -5.42
C ALA A 18 8.76 -17.80 -4.57
N ALA A 19 8.67 -16.48 -4.35
CA ALA A 19 7.52 -15.87 -3.68
C ALA A 19 6.23 -16.05 -4.49
N ALA A 20 6.30 -15.86 -5.82
CA ALA A 20 5.14 -16.06 -6.70
C ALA A 20 4.60 -17.51 -6.66
N ALA A 21 5.49 -18.51 -6.68
CA ALA A 21 5.12 -19.92 -6.56
C ALA A 21 4.50 -20.28 -5.20
N ALA A 22 4.85 -19.52 -4.15
CA ALA A 22 4.28 -19.63 -2.82
C ALA A 22 3.05 -18.74 -2.59
N GLY A 23 2.53 -18.08 -3.65
CA GLY A 23 1.35 -17.22 -3.56
C GLY A 23 1.59 -15.84 -2.94
N PHE A 24 2.83 -15.33 -3.02
CA PHE A 24 3.31 -14.12 -2.33
C PHE A 24 3.10 -14.20 -0.81
N PRO A 25 3.68 -15.21 -0.15
CA PRO A 25 3.47 -15.43 1.28
C PRO A 25 4.00 -14.20 2.03
N PRO A 26 3.31 -13.72 3.07
CA PRO A 26 3.52 -12.39 3.64
C PRO A 26 4.90 -12.14 4.23
N PHE A 27 5.71 -13.18 4.48
CA PHE A 27 7.15 -13.11 4.74
C PHE A 27 7.85 -14.38 4.23
N ALA A 28 9.02 -14.26 3.60
CA ALA A 28 9.87 -15.40 3.23
C ALA A 28 10.74 -15.86 4.41
N ALA A 29 11.00 -14.98 5.37
CA ALA A 29 11.62 -15.25 6.67
C ALA A 29 10.77 -14.66 7.82
N ALA A 30 11.31 -14.54 9.04
CA ALA A 30 10.68 -13.70 10.05
C ALA A 30 10.75 -12.22 9.62
N PHE A 31 9.67 -11.44 9.80
CA PHE A 31 9.58 -10.03 9.39
C PHE A 31 10.79 -9.17 9.78
N GLN A 32 11.39 -9.49 10.93
CA GLN A 32 12.51 -8.80 11.54
C GLN A 32 13.79 -8.88 10.67
N ASN A 33 13.83 -9.81 9.71
CA ASN A 33 14.91 -10.04 8.76
C ASN A 33 14.57 -9.54 7.34
N GLU A 34 13.45 -8.83 7.18
CA GLU A 34 12.96 -8.33 5.90
C GLU A 34 13.51 -6.91 5.65
N THR A 35 14.37 -6.82 4.65
CA THR A 35 14.97 -5.61 4.09
C THR A 35 14.20 -5.17 2.83
N PRO A 36 14.34 -3.93 2.34
CA PRO A 36 13.76 -3.53 1.06
C PRO A 36 14.17 -4.39 -0.15
N LEU A 37 15.25 -5.18 -0.04
CA LEU A 37 15.74 -6.09 -1.10
C LEU A 37 15.01 -7.44 -1.11
N ASN A 38 14.45 -7.90 0.01
CA ASN A 38 13.77 -9.19 0.15
C ASN A 38 12.32 -9.10 0.66
N SER A 39 11.88 -7.93 1.14
CA SER A 39 10.54 -7.67 1.67
C SER A 39 9.49 -7.38 0.59
N GLY A 40 9.79 -7.71 -0.67
CA GLY A 40 9.20 -7.07 -1.83
C GLY A 40 8.72 -8.05 -2.89
N PRO A 41 7.40 -8.13 -3.19
CA PRO A 41 6.27 -7.58 -2.42
C PRO A 41 5.41 -8.66 -1.77
N TYR A 42 5.11 -8.45 -0.49
CA TYR A 42 4.05 -9.13 0.24
C TYR A 42 2.73 -8.44 -0.06
N ILE A 43 1.80 -9.20 -0.64
CA ILE A 43 0.54 -8.69 -1.17
C ILE A 43 -0.56 -9.15 -0.23
N PHE A 44 -1.18 -8.19 0.44
CA PHE A 44 -2.35 -8.42 1.26
C PHE A 44 -3.57 -7.82 0.58
N ASP A 45 -4.73 -8.46 0.72
CA ASP A 45 -5.96 -7.69 0.72
C ASP A 45 -6.12 -6.96 2.07
N LEU A 46 -7.07 -6.03 2.17
CA LEU A 46 -7.20 -5.21 3.37
C LEU A 46 -7.66 -6.03 4.60
N ALA A 47 -8.41 -7.12 4.39
CA ALA A 47 -8.84 -8.00 5.47
C ALA A 47 -7.69 -8.87 6.00
N ALA A 48 -6.88 -9.45 5.12
CA ALA A 48 -5.69 -10.21 5.44
C ALA A 48 -4.62 -9.34 6.12
N PHE A 49 -4.46 -8.09 5.65
CA PHE A 49 -3.61 -7.10 6.31
C PHE A 49 -4.10 -6.83 7.74
N GLY A 50 -5.41 -6.61 7.91
CA GLY A 50 -6.01 -6.41 9.22
C GLY A 50 -5.86 -7.62 10.16
N ALA A 51 -6.06 -8.85 9.66
CA ALA A 51 -5.89 -10.07 10.44
C ALA A 51 -4.43 -10.28 10.90
N THR A 52 -3.47 -9.84 10.08
CA THR A 52 -2.03 -10.01 10.36
C THR A 52 -1.52 -8.96 11.34
N PHE A 53 -1.86 -7.68 11.14
CA PHE A 53 -1.27 -6.57 11.89
C PHE A 53 -2.22 -5.93 12.92
N GLY A 54 -3.50 -6.27 12.90
CA GLY A 54 -4.53 -5.84 13.86
C GLY A 54 -4.49 -6.62 15.19
N THR A 55 -3.29 -6.81 15.75
CA THR A 55 -3.07 -7.67 16.93
C THR A 55 -3.47 -7.04 18.26
N SER A 56 -3.85 -5.76 18.27
CA SER A 56 -4.28 -5.05 19.48
C SER A 56 -5.46 -4.13 19.20
N ALA A 57 -6.26 -3.80 20.23
CA ALA A 57 -7.38 -2.87 20.11
C ALA A 57 -6.96 -1.51 19.52
N HIS A 58 -5.76 -1.05 19.87
CA HIS A 58 -5.19 0.19 19.33
C HIS A 58 -4.90 0.08 17.81
N ARG A 59 -4.25 -1.00 17.38
CA ARG A 59 -3.98 -1.26 15.95
C ARG A 59 -5.27 -1.43 15.15
N ILE A 60 -6.26 -2.11 15.72
CA ILE A 60 -7.59 -2.27 15.12
C ILE A 60 -8.28 -0.91 14.92
N ALA A 61 -8.18 0.01 15.89
CA ALA A 61 -8.74 1.35 15.76
C ALA A 61 -8.07 2.14 14.61
N ILE A 62 -6.75 2.08 14.50
CA ILE A 62 -6.01 2.71 13.39
C ILE A 62 -6.44 2.12 12.04
N LEU A 63 -6.60 0.80 11.95
CA LEU A 63 -7.08 0.13 10.72
C LEU A 63 -8.50 0.54 10.36
N ALA A 64 -9.38 0.72 11.34
CA ALA A 64 -10.73 1.20 11.11
C ALA A 64 -10.73 2.63 10.55
N ASP A 65 -9.88 3.51 11.09
CA ASP A 65 -9.69 4.86 10.55
C ASP A 65 -9.14 4.82 9.12
N ALA A 66 -8.20 3.92 8.83
CA ALA A 66 -7.63 3.74 7.49
C ALA A 66 -8.69 3.27 6.47
N GLN A 67 -9.50 2.27 6.84
CA GLN A 67 -10.63 1.80 6.03
C GLN A 67 -11.64 2.93 5.78
N ALA A 68 -12.05 3.63 6.83
CA ALA A 68 -13.00 4.74 6.72
C ALA A 68 -12.44 5.89 5.84
N ALA A 69 -11.15 6.17 5.93
CA ALA A 69 -10.47 7.10 5.03
C ALA A 69 -10.59 6.62 3.57
N LEU A 70 -10.23 5.37 3.27
CA LEU A 70 -10.30 4.81 1.91
C LEU A 70 -11.73 4.80 1.33
N ASP A 71 -12.74 4.54 2.17
CA ASP A 71 -14.14 4.59 1.74
C ASP A 71 -14.59 6.01 1.45
N ALA A 72 -14.18 6.99 2.27
CA ALA A 72 -14.44 8.41 2.00
C ALA A 72 -13.78 8.85 0.68
N LEU A 73 -12.52 8.47 0.47
CA LEU A 73 -11.78 8.71 -0.78
C LEU A 73 -12.55 8.15 -2.00
N ARG A 74 -13.07 6.92 -1.90
CA ARG A 74 -13.86 6.30 -2.97
C ARG A 74 -15.15 7.05 -3.26
N SER A 75 -15.83 7.56 -2.23
CA SER A 75 -17.06 8.35 -2.39
C SER A 75 -16.84 9.68 -3.13
N GLU A 76 -15.62 10.22 -3.08
CA GLU A 76 -15.20 11.43 -3.80
C GLU A 76 -14.70 11.14 -5.24
N GLY A 77 -14.96 9.93 -5.76
CA GLY A 77 -14.55 9.54 -7.11
C GLY A 77 -13.08 9.18 -7.24
N MET A 78 -12.39 8.86 -6.14
CA MET A 78 -11.01 8.39 -6.16
C MET A 78 -10.93 6.87 -6.02
N GLY A 79 -10.55 6.19 -7.10
CA GLY A 79 -10.23 4.77 -7.08
C GLY A 79 -8.81 4.55 -6.59
N TRP A 80 -8.62 3.88 -5.45
CA TRP A 80 -7.28 3.46 -5.03
C TRP A 80 -6.95 2.08 -5.59
N HIS A 81 -5.68 1.89 -5.97
CA HIS A 81 -5.17 0.67 -6.59
C HIS A 81 -4.24 -0.12 -5.68
N LEU A 82 -3.53 0.59 -4.81
CA LEU A 82 -2.49 0.03 -3.97
C LEU A 82 -2.21 0.95 -2.78
N LEU A 83 -1.95 0.35 -1.62
CA LEU A 83 -1.35 0.99 -0.46
C LEU A 83 0.02 0.37 -0.25
N LEU A 84 1.07 1.19 -0.30
CA LEU A 84 2.37 0.77 0.19
C LEU A 84 2.46 1.21 1.64
N VAL A 85 2.46 0.26 2.57
CA VAL A 85 2.47 0.50 4.01
C VAL A 85 3.88 0.29 4.55
N GLY A 86 4.33 1.23 5.39
CA GLY A 86 5.62 1.16 6.06
C GLY A 86 5.52 1.53 7.54
N GLY A 87 6.65 1.93 8.12
CA GLY A 87 6.69 2.51 9.45
C GLY A 87 6.56 1.51 10.59
N SER A 88 6.24 2.02 11.77
CA SER A 88 6.11 1.24 13.01
C SER A 88 4.89 0.31 13.00
N PHE A 89 3.89 0.62 12.18
CA PHE A 89 2.64 -0.13 12.13
C PHE A 89 2.85 -1.58 11.74
N ILE A 90 3.73 -1.88 10.79
CA ILE A 90 3.94 -3.28 10.36
C ILE A 90 4.99 -4.02 11.20
N ARG A 91 5.48 -3.40 12.28
CA ARG A 91 6.55 -3.97 13.10
C ARG A 91 6.02 -4.69 14.32
N GLU A 92 6.56 -5.88 14.55
CA GLU A 92 6.29 -6.70 15.71
C GLU A 92 6.88 -6.04 16.98
N GLY A 93 6.15 -6.11 18.09
CA GLY A 93 6.59 -5.52 19.36
C GLY A 93 6.50 -3.98 19.45
N GLU A 94 6.25 -3.28 18.35
CA GLU A 94 6.07 -1.82 18.36
C GLU A 94 4.60 -1.42 18.64
N SER A 95 4.42 -0.26 19.28
CA SER A 95 3.11 0.37 19.54
C SER A 95 2.95 1.60 18.65
N PRO A 96 2.42 1.45 17.42
CA PRO A 96 2.39 2.50 16.43
C PRO A 96 1.47 3.64 16.84
N SER A 97 1.87 4.89 16.59
CA SER A 97 1.02 6.08 16.81
C SER A 97 -0.04 6.28 15.72
N ASP A 98 0.24 5.75 14.53
CA ASP A 98 -0.40 6.04 13.26
C ASP A 98 -0.07 4.93 12.22
N LEU A 99 -0.69 5.05 11.03
CA LEU A 99 -0.42 4.22 9.85
C LEU A 99 0.21 5.07 8.74
N ASP A 100 1.49 4.81 8.46
CA ASP A 100 2.20 5.41 7.32
C ASP A 100 1.89 4.63 6.03
N ALA A 101 1.25 5.26 5.05
CA ALA A 101 1.00 4.62 3.76
C ALA A 101 1.08 5.56 2.56
N LEU A 102 1.56 5.04 1.43
CA LEU A 102 1.42 5.67 0.12
C LEU A 102 0.23 5.06 -0.63
N VAL A 103 -0.79 5.86 -0.86
CA VAL A 103 -1.98 5.52 -1.65
C VAL A 103 -1.71 5.81 -3.12
N VAL A 104 -1.67 4.76 -3.94
CA VAL A 104 -1.67 4.86 -5.39
C VAL A 104 -3.11 4.90 -5.87
N TYR A 105 -3.49 5.93 -6.63
CA TYR A 105 -4.88 6.18 -6.98
C TYR A 105 -5.10 6.67 -8.41
N SER A 106 -6.32 6.58 -8.90
CA SER A 106 -6.83 7.25 -10.10
C SER A 106 -8.07 8.07 -9.76
N LEU A 107 -8.32 9.14 -10.51
CA LEU A 107 -9.57 9.88 -10.43
C LEU A 107 -10.55 9.39 -11.49
N ALA A 108 -11.83 9.35 -11.14
CA ALA A 108 -12.89 8.97 -12.07
C ALA A 108 -13.11 10.03 -13.18
N SER A 109 -12.78 11.29 -12.89
CA SER A 109 -12.91 12.41 -13.82
C SER A 109 -11.53 12.99 -14.14
N THR A 110 -11.35 13.38 -15.40
CA THR A 110 -10.20 14.16 -15.87
C THR A 110 -10.51 15.66 -15.96
N ASP A 111 -11.74 16.07 -15.63
CA ASP A 111 -12.12 17.48 -15.58
C ASP A 111 -11.41 18.18 -14.41
N VAL A 112 -10.78 19.32 -14.70
CA VAL A 112 -9.97 20.05 -13.72
C VAL A 112 -10.77 20.46 -12.49
N ALA A 113 -12.02 20.91 -12.68
CA ALA A 113 -12.86 21.35 -11.56
C ALA A 113 -13.29 20.16 -10.69
N ASP A 114 -13.53 18.99 -11.28
CA ASP A 114 -13.84 17.77 -10.55
C ASP A 114 -12.62 17.28 -9.75
N VAL A 115 -11.44 17.31 -10.37
CA VAL A 115 -10.16 16.93 -9.75
C VAL A 115 -9.85 17.83 -8.55
N GLU A 116 -10.02 19.15 -8.69
CA GLU A 116 -9.80 20.11 -7.60
C GLU A 116 -10.77 19.89 -6.43
N ARG A 117 -12.05 19.64 -6.73
CA ARG A 117 -13.04 19.32 -5.70
C ARG A 117 -12.70 18.02 -4.98
N ALA A 118 -12.32 16.97 -5.70
CA ALA A 118 -11.89 15.71 -5.11
C ALA A 118 -10.68 15.92 -4.20
N ILE A 119 -9.62 16.60 -4.65
CA ILE A 119 -8.43 16.89 -3.83
C ILE A 119 -8.79 17.67 -2.56
N HIS A 120 -9.69 18.65 -2.66
CA HIS A 120 -10.13 19.43 -1.52
C HIS A 120 -10.93 18.58 -0.52
N ALA A 121 -11.88 17.78 -1.02
CA ALA A 121 -12.69 16.88 -0.20
C ALA A 121 -11.82 15.84 0.49
N ILE A 122 -10.87 15.23 -0.22
CA ILE A 122 -9.88 14.29 0.32
C ILE A 122 -9.12 14.93 1.49
N ARG A 123 -8.57 16.14 1.29
CA ARG A 123 -7.84 16.86 2.36
C ARG A 123 -8.72 17.15 3.58
N SER A 124 -9.99 17.48 3.37
CA SER A 124 -10.95 17.71 4.46
C SER A 124 -11.24 16.41 5.24
N HIS A 125 -11.49 15.31 4.53
CA HIS A 125 -11.74 14.01 5.13
C HIS A 125 -10.54 13.49 5.93
N LEU A 126 -9.33 13.56 5.37
CA LEU A 126 -8.12 13.07 6.04
C LEU A 126 -7.80 13.79 7.34
N ARG A 127 -8.19 15.07 7.48
CA ARG A 127 -8.04 15.80 8.76
C ARG A 127 -8.84 15.16 9.89
N ARG A 128 -9.88 14.38 9.58
CA ARG A 128 -10.71 13.68 10.58
C ARG A 128 -10.07 12.36 11.04
N PHE A 129 -9.13 11.82 10.27
CA PHE A 129 -8.44 10.55 10.54
C PHE A 129 -7.00 10.83 10.98
N SER A 130 -6.84 11.41 12.18
CA SER A 130 -5.54 11.87 12.70
C SER A 130 -4.50 10.75 12.92
N LYS A 131 -4.92 9.49 12.81
CA LYS A 131 -4.09 8.29 12.97
C LYS A 131 -3.65 7.68 11.65
N VAL A 132 -3.94 8.33 10.54
CA VAL A 132 -3.66 7.82 9.20
C VAL A 132 -2.83 8.86 8.45
N ASP A 133 -1.54 8.58 8.25
CA ASP A 133 -0.65 9.43 7.46
C ASP A 133 -0.57 8.94 6.01
N PHE A 134 -1.64 9.18 5.26
CA PHE A 134 -1.68 8.86 3.85
C PHE A 134 -0.95 9.91 3.00
N LYS A 135 0.04 9.43 2.24
CA LYS A 135 0.62 10.13 1.10
C LYS A 135 -0.08 9.66 -0.17
N PHE A 136 -0.17 10.52 -1.18
CA PHE A 136 -0.90 10.21 -2.41
C PHE A 136 0.03 10.22 -3.63
N CYS A 137 -0.13 9.23 -4.50
CA CYS A 137 0.51 9.15 -5.81
C CYS A 137 -0.54 8.83 -6.88
N PRO A 138 -0.80 9.71 -7.84
CA PRO A 138 -1.67 9.37 -8.95
C PRO A 138 -1.00 8.27 -9.80
N VAL A 139 -1.78 7.37 -10.39
CA VAL A 139 -1.32 6.28 -11.26
C VAL A 139 -1.17 6.72 -12.72
N ASP A 140 -1.86 7.80 -13.08
CA ASP A 140 -1.90 8.43 -14.40
C ASP A 140 -0.77 9.45 -14.62
N VAL A 141 0.13 9.60 -13.65
CA VAL A 141 1.41 10.31 -13.86
C VAL A 141 2.36 9.50 -14.75
N GLU A 142 3.35 10.19 -15.31
CA GLU A 142 4.48 9.54 -15.98
C GLU A 142 5.01 8.36 -15.15
N PRO A 143 5.15 7.14 -15.72
CA PRO A 143 5.50 5.93 -14.96
C PRO A 143 6.76 6.08 -14.10
N ILE A 144 7.73 6.88 -14.56
CA ILE A 144 8.95 7.18 -13.81
C ILE A 144 8.69 7.91 -12.49
N ILE A 145 7.63 8.73 -12.40
CA ILE A 145 7.22 9.43 -11.18
C ILE A 145 6.67 8.42 -10.18
N LEU A 146 5.81 7.50 -10.62
CA LEU A 146 5.28 6.42 -9.78
C LEU A 146 6.43 5.58 -9.19
N VAL A 147 7.36 5.13 -10.03
CA VAL A 147 8.55 4.37 -9.58
C VAL A 147 9.37 5.17 -8.57
N LYS A 148 9.68 6.44 -8.84
CA LYS A 148 10.42 7.30 -7.91
C LYS A 148 9.72 7.48 -6.57
N ARG A 149 8.39 7.62 -6.57
CA ARG A 149 7.57 7.78 -5.35
C ARG A 149 7.56 6.51 -4.52
N LEU A 150 7.38 5.35 -5.14
CA LEU A 150 7.43 4.05 -4.48
C LEU A 150 8.80 3.79 -3.86
N LEU A 151 9.88 4.03 -4.61
CA LEU A 151 11.25 3.89 -4.12
C LEU A 151 11.56 4.86 -2.98
N PHE A 152 11.15 6.13 -3.11
CA PHE A 152 11.35 7.12 -2.06
C PHE A 152 10.64 6.71 -0.76
N PHE A 153 9.37 6.32 -0.84
CA PHE A 153 8.60 5.86 0.32
C PHE A 153 9.26 4.64 0.96
N SER A 154 9.63 3.64 0.16
CA SER A 154 10.31 2.42 0.62
C SER A 154 11.62 2.74 1.34
N ASN A 155 12.41 3.69 0.83
CA ASN A 155 13.66 4.10 1.48
C ASN A 155 13.43 4.85 2.80
N VAL A 156 12.45 5.76 2.84
CA VAL A 156 12.15 6.53 4.06
C VAL A 156 11.76 5.62 5.22
N PHE A 157 10.90 4.64 4.97
CA PHE A 157 10.41 3.74 6.01
C PHE A 157 11.25 2.48 6.18
N GLY A 158 12.07 2.16 5.19
CA GLY A 158 13.03 1.05 5.20
C GLY A 158 14.35 1.37 5.90
N TYR A 159 14.66 2.65 6.08
CA TYR A 159 15.90 3.10 6.72
C TYR A 159 15.85 2.95 8.24
N ASP A 160 16.82 2.22 8.78
CA ASP A 160 17.13 2.15 10.20
C ASP A 160 18.15 3.25 10.55
N LYS A 161 17.76 4.17 11.44
CA LYS A 161 18.60 5.30 11.84
C LYS A 161 19.74 4.89 12.75
N ASP A 162 19.57 3.83 13.53
CA ASP A 162 20.56 3.37 14.50
C ASP A 162 21.62 2.53 13.80
N LEU A 163 21.19 1.68 12.87
CA LEU A 163 22.07 0.81 12.10
C LEU A 163 22.58 1.44 10.80
N HIS A 164 22.07 2.62 10.43
CA HIS A 164 22.35 3.29 9.16
C HIS A 164 22.19 2.40 7.91
N THR A 165 21.24 1.48 7.93
CA THR A 165 21.01 0.48 6.88
C THR A 165 19.57 0.48 6.39
N LEU A 166 19.36 -0.01 5.16
CA LEU A 166 18.03 -0.33 4.64
C LEU A 166 17.69 -1.76 5.06
N SER A 167 17.13 -1.89 6.25
CA SER A 167 16.89 -3.20 6.88
C SER A 167 15.43 -3.48 7.17
N ARG A 168 14.53 -2.55 6.85
CA ARG A 168 13.11 -2.65 7.21
C ARG A 168 12.23 -2.76 5.97
N GLY A 169 11.29 -3.69 6.01
CA GLY A 169 10.39 -3.95 4.89
C GLY A 169 9.25 -2.95 4.77
N SER A 170 8.52 -3.09 3.66
CA SER A 170 7.20 -2.49 3.44
C SER A 170 6.26 -3.57 2.91
N VAL A 171 4.95 -3.37 3.07
CA VAL A 171 3.95 -4.33 2.57
C VAL A 171 3.00 -3.63 1.62
N MET A 172 2.53 -4.39 0.64
CA MET A 172 1.61 -3.93 -0.38
C MET A 172 0.21 -4.41 -0.02
N VAL A 173 -0.73 -3.49 0.12
CA VAL A 173 -2.15 -3.80 0.32
C VAL A 173 -2.91 -3.40 -0.93
N VAL A 174 -3.71 -4.31 -1.48
CA VAL A 174 -4.50 -4.09 -2.69
C VAL A 174 -6.00 -4.22 -2.38
N PRO A 175 -6.88 -3.64 -3.21
CA PRO A 175 -8.32 -3.87 -3.10
C PRO A 175 -8.67 -5.37 -3.21
N ASN A 176 -9.74 -5.81 -2.53
CA ASN A 176 -10.11 -7.24 -2.48
C ASN A 176 -10.37 -7.83 -3.88
N ASP A 177 -10.96 -7.06 -4.79
CA ASP A 177 -11.19 -7.46 -6.18
C ASP A 177 -9.87 -7.70 -6.93
N VAL A 178 -8.86 -6.87 -6.67
CA VAL A 178 -7.51 -7.07 -7.21
C VAL A 178 -6.85 -8.31 -6.60
N ALA A 179 -6.96 -8.50 -5.28
CA ALA A 179 -6.40 -9.66 -4.60
C ALA A 179 -7.01 -10.98 -5.09
N ASP A 180 -8.33 -11.01 -5.29
CA ASP A 180 -9.06 -12.16 -5.82
C ASP A 180 -8.61 -12.54 -7.23
N ASP A 181 -8.40 -11.55 -8.11
CA ASP A 181 -7.90 -11.76 -9.47
C ASP A 181 -6.45 -12.28 -9.48
N MET A 182 -5.64 -11.82 -8.53
CA MET A 182 -4.28 -12.30 -8.34
C MET A 182 -4.26 -13.75 -7.81
N ALA A 183 -5.13 -14.10 -6.85
CA ALA A 183 -5.25 -15.44 -6.28
C ALA A 183 -5.77 -16.47 -7.30
N LYS A 184 -6.64 -16.05 -8.22
CA LYS A 184 -7.14 -16.89 -9.33
C LYS A 184 -6.11 -17.12 -10.45
N GLY A 185 -4.94 -16.48 -10.34
CA GLY A 185 -3.79 -16.75 -11.18
C GLY A 185 -4.01 -16.36 -12.64
N GLY A 186 -4.10 -15.07 -12.93
CA GLY A 186 -3.67 -14.49 -14.21
C GLY A 186 -4.19 -15.12 -15.50
N ARG A 187 -5.30 -15.87 -15.46
CA ARG A 187 -6.02 -16.31 -16.66
C ARG A 187 -6.89 -15.14 -17.11
N SER A 188 -6.26 -14.07 -17.56
CA SER A 188 -6.98 -13.05 -18.32
C SER A 188 -7.41 -13.67 -19.64
N ARG A 189 -8.64 -13.36 -20.02
CA ARG A 189 -9.08 -13.30 -21.41
C ARG A 189 -8.21 -12.32 -22.21
#